data_AF-A0A1M6QA35-F1
#
_entry.id   AF-A0A1M6QA35-F1
#
_cell.length_a   1.000
_cell.length_b   1.000
_cell.length_c   1.000
_cell.angle_alpha   90.00
_cell.angle_beta   90.00
_cell.angle_gamma   90.00
#
_symmetry.space_group_name_H-M   'P 1'
#
loop_
_entity.id
_entity.type
_entity.pdbx_description
1 polymer ?
#
loop_
_entity_poly.entity_id
_entity_poly.type
_entity_poly.pdbx_seq_one_letter_code
_entity_poly.pdbx_strand_id
1 'polypeptide(L)'
;MNQQHTPSPRRRFLPGEIELKRVPKEPLFPEGDGGFFELPVIDPPPVTNERGRRPAWLRAKLPYGPTYRRVLDIVETHRLHTVCQSARCPNMGECWTAGTATFMILGNVCTRSCGFCAVKTGRPDPVDWDEPRRVAEAVRLMGIRHAVVTSVDRDDLEDGGAALFAETIRQIRALNPGVTVEVLIPDFQGNWDALQLVLDERPDILNHNIETVPRLYRRVRPQARYDRSLELLWRAKQAGLRTKSGIMVGLGETREEVLAVMDDFARIQLDIMTIGQYLQPTRMHLPVEEFVHPDVFRWYKEMGEAKGIGHVESGPLVRSSYHAEQHV
;
A
#
# COMPACT_ATOMS: atom_id res chain seq x y z
N MET A 1 -39.01 48.79 -23.38
CA MET A 1 -39.56 47.74 -22.50
C MET A 1 -38.80 46.45 -22.77
N ASN A 2 -37.95 46.05 -21.82
CA ASN A 2 -37.52 44.68 -21.51
C ASN A 2 -36.45 44.77 -20.42
N GLN A 3 -36.86 44.69 -19.16
CA GLN A 3 -35.92 44.53 -18.04
C GLN A 3 -35.67 43.04 -17.82
N GLN A 4 -34.38 42.70 -17.75
CA GLN A 4 -33.85 41.37 -17.53
C GLN A 4 -34.16 40.92 -16.08
N HIS A 5 -34.65 39.69 -15.93
CA HIS A 5 -34.85 39.05 -14.62
C HIS A 5 -33.59 38.25 -14.26
N THR A 6 -32.78 38.80 -13.36
CA THR A 6 -31.69 38.06 -12.70
C THR A 6 -32.27 37.17 -11.60
N PRO A 7 -31.93 35.86 -11.52
CA PRO A 7 -32.37 35.02 -10.42
C PRO A 7 -31.60 35.39 -9.14
N SER A 8 -32.35 35.70 -8.09
CA SER A 8 -31.81 35.98 -6.74
C SER A 8 -31.07 34.76 -6.19
N PRO A 9 -29.89 34.92 -5.55
CA PRO A 9 -29.17 33.80 -4.95
C PRO A 9 -29.98 33.28 -3.76
N ARG A 10 -30.36 31.99 -3.80
CA ARG A 10 -31.05 31.33 -2.67
C ARG A 10 -30.19 31.44 -1.41
N ARG A 11 -30.64 32.26 -0.45
CA ARG A 11 -30.05 32.40 0.88
C ARG A 11 -29.96 31.02 1.54
N ARG A 12 -28.75 30.59 1.92
CA ARG A 12 -28.56 29.40 2.76
C ARG A 12 -28.89 29.78 4.20
N PHE A 13 -29.79 29.03 4.83
CA PHE A 13 -30.13 29.21 6.24
C PHE A 13 -28.99 28.72 7.15
N LEU A 14 -28.71 29.45 8.22
CA LEU A 14 -27.72 29.07 9.23
C LEU A 14 -28.33 28.12 10.28
N PRO A 15 -27.54 27.24 10.91
CA PRO A 15 -28.01 26.38 12.00
C PRO A 15 -28.58 27.21 13.15
N GLY A 16 -29.88 27.09 13.40
CA GLY A 16 -30.63 27.87 14.40
C GLY A 16 -31.71 28.81 13.82
N GLU A 17 -31.64 29.15 12.53
CA GLU A 17 -32.68 29.96 11.85
C GLU A 17 -33.94 29.15 11.50
N ILE A 18 -33.90 27.82 11.67
CA ILE A 18 -35.02 26.92 11.41
C ILE A 18 -35.39 26.20 12.71
N GLU A 19 -36.59 26.46 13.24
CA GLU A 19 -37.20 25.64 14.29
C GLU A 19 -37.58 24.28 13.70
N LEU A 20 -36.63 23.34 13.68
CA LEU A 20 -36.78 21.99 13.13
C LEU A 20 -38.00 21.21 13.66
N LYS A 21 -38.51 21.58 14.85
CA LYS A 21 -39.70 20.96 15.46
C LYS A 21 -41.03 21.40 14.83
N ARG A 22 -41.06 22.52 14.09
CA ARG A 22 -42.28 23.06 13.45
C ARG A 22 -42.32 22.84 11.94
N VAL A 23 -41.27 22.26 11.36
CA VAL A 23 -41.30 21.85 9.95
C VAL A 23 -42.31 20.72 9.81
N PRO A 24 -43.34 20.85 8.96
CA PRO A 24 -44.27 19.75 8.69
C PRO A 24 -43.47 18.54 8.26
N LYS A 25 -43.58 17.43 9.00
CA LYS A 25 -42.97 16.17 8.60
C LYS A 25 -43.78 15.64 7.44
N GLU A 26 -43.33 15.91 6.22
CA GLU A 26 -43.83 15.18 5.07
C GLU A 26 -43.53 13.68 5.28
N PRO A 27 -44.50 12.79 5.05
CA PRO A 27 -44.25 11.37 5.13
C PRO A 27 -43.20 11.00 4.07
N LEU A 28 -42.17 10.28 4.50
CA LEU A 28 -41.09 9.78 3.63
C LEU A 28 -41.58 8.75 2.60
N PHE A 29 -42.86 8.36 2.65
CA PHE A 29 -43.45 7.28 1.85
C PHE A 29 -44.87 7.67 1.43
N PRO A 30 -45.28 7.43 0.17
CA PRO A 30 -46.70 7.29 -0.15
C PRO A 30 -47.25 6.01 0.49
N GLU A 31 -48.52 5.99 0.88
CA GLU A 31 -49.19 4.77 1.35
C GLU A 31 -49.27 3.75 0.20
N GLY A 32 -48.37 2.76 0.21
CA GLY A 32 -48.27 1.72 -0.82
C GLY A 32 -47.14 0.72 -0.53
N ASP A 33 -47.51 -0.57 -0.59
CA ASP A 33 -46.71 -1.81 -0.60
C ASP A 33 -45.17 -1.75 -0.52
N GLY A 34 -44.61 -1.51 0.67
CA GLY A 34 -43.45 -2.25 1.21
C GLY A 34 -42.19 -2.42 0.35
N GLY A 35 -41.95 -1.56 -0.65
CA GLY A 35 -40.81 -1.63 -1.55
C GLY A 35 -39.53 -1.14 -0.87
N PHE A 36 -38.51 -2.00 -0.82
CA PHE A 36 -37.15 -1.60 -0.43
C PHE A 36 -36.67 -0.47 -1.34
N PHE A 37 -36.30 0.67 -0.75
CA PHE A 37 -35.54 1.70 -1.46
C PHE A 37 -34.19 1.11 -1.86
N GLU A 38 -33.97 0.87 -3.16
CA GLU A 38 -32.62 0.78 -3.68
C GLU A 38 -31.96 2.15 -3.51
N LEU A 39 -31.01 2.24 -2.59
CA LEU A 39 -30.09 3.37 -2.54
C LEU A 39 -29.48 3.53 -3.93
N PRO A 40 -29.37 4.75 -4.49
CA PRO A 40 -28.72 4.93 -5.77
C PRO A 40 -27.31 4.37 -5.66
N VAL A 41 -27.07 3.24 -6.32
CA VAL A 41 -25.74 2.73 -6.57
C VAL A 41 -25.11 3.79 -7.46
N ILE A 42 -24.28 4.65 -6.86
CA ILE A 42 -23.39 5.51 -7.65
C ILE A 42 -22.45 4.52 -8.31
N ASP A 43 -22.75 4.17 -9.56
CA ASP A 43 -21.79 3.48 -10.39
C ASP A 43 -20.51 4.33 -10.35
N PRO A 44 -19.36 3.74 -9.93
CA PRO A 44 -18.11 4.45 -9.98
C PRO A 44 -17.97 5.00 -11.41
N PRO A 45 -17.52 6.26 -11.59
CA PRO A 45 -17.44 6.87 -12.90
C PRO A 45 -16.77 5.89 -13.86
N PRO A 46 -17.33 5.65 -15.07
CA PRO A 46 -16.79 4.67 -15.99
C PRO A 46 -15.33 5.02 -16.23
N VAL A 47 -14.45 4.18 -15.71
CA VAL A 47 -13.01 4.30 -15.94
C VAL A 47 -12.81 3.87 -17.38
N THR A 48 -12.84 4.83 -18.30
CA THR A 48 -12.49 4.60 -19.70
C THR A 48 -11.00 4.31 -19.76
N ASN A 49 -10.65 3.03 -19.67
CA ASN A 49 -9.29 2.54 -19.90
C ASN A 49 -8.96 2.73 -21.40
N GLU A 50 -8.53 3.91 -21.82
CA GLU A 50 -7.90 4.04 -23.14
C GLU A 50 -6.60 3.25 -23.15
N ARG A 51 -6.53 2.28 -24.07
CA ARG A 51 -5.52 1.22 -24.07
C ARG A 51 -4.17 1.76 -24.55
N GLY A 52 -3.28 2.07 -23.62
CA GLY A 52 -1.85 2.04 -23.91
C GLY A 52 -1.39 0.60 -24.16
N ARG A 53 -0.84 0.31 -25.35
CA ARG A 53 -0.22 -1.00 -25.61
C ARG A 53 0.99 -1.14 -24.69
N ARG A 54 1.03 -2.19 -23.86
CA ARG A 54 2.15 -2.45 -22.95
C ARG A 54 3.49 -2.35 -23.71
N PRO A 55 4.40 -1.45 -23.32
CA PRO A 55 5.62 -1.23 -24.09
C PRO A 55 6.55 -2.43 -24.14
N ALA A 56 7.40 -2.50 -25.17
CA ALA A 56 8.30 -3.63 -25.39
C ALA A 56 9.36 -3.78 -24.28
N TRP A 57 9.80 -2.68 -23.66
CA TRP A 57 10.77 -2.68 -22.55
C TRP A 57 10.17 -3.17 -21.22
N LEU A 58 8.84 -3.18 -21.10
CA LEU A 58 8.15 -3.57 -19.88
C LEU A 58 7.84 -5.08 -19.90
N ARG A 59 8.87 -5.92 -20.00
CA ARG A 59 8.74 -7.38 -20.02
C ARG A 59 9.48 -7.98 -18.83
N ALA A 60 8.80 -8.89 -18.14
CA ALA A 60 9.38 -9.68 -17.07
C ALA A 60 9.53 -11.14 -17.52
N LYS A 61 10.55 -11.81 -16.99
CA LYS A 61 10.70 -13.25 -17.18
C LYS A 61 9.73 -13.97 -16.26
N LEU A 62 9.01 -14.95 -16.79
CA LEU A 62 8.16 -15.79 -15.95
C LEU A 62 9.04 -16.59 -14.98
N PRO A 63 8.63 -16.75 -13.71
CA PRO A 63 9.37 -17.58 -12.78
C PRO A 63 9.29 -19.04 -13.22
N TYR A 64 10.44 -19.71 -13.26
CA TYR A 64 10.52 -21.16 -13.52
C TYR A 64 11.70 -21.76 -12.76
N GLY A 65 11.66 -23.07 -12.51
CA GLY A 65 12.77 -23.83 -11.94
C GLY A 65 12.46 -24.49 -10.59
N PRO A 66 13.39 -25.32 -10.08
CA PRO A 66 13.21 -26.12 -8.86
C PRO A 66 13.10 -25.25 -7.60
N THR A 67 13.86 -24.15 -7.50
CA THR A 67 13.77 -23.20 -6.37
C THR A 67 12.38 -22.60 -6.25
N TYR A 68 11.79 -22.19 -7.39
CA TYR A 68 10.44 -21.65 -7.41
C TYR A 68 9.40 -22.65 -6.88
N ARG A 69 9.44 -23.90 -7.36
CA ARG A 69 8.52 -24.96 -6.91
C ARG A 69 8.69 -25.24 -5.43
N ARG A 70 9.93 -25.36 -4.95
CA ARG A 70 10.22 -25.59 -3.54
C ARG A 70 9.64 -24.50 -2.64
N VAL A 71 9.83 -23.23 -3.00
CA VAL A 71 9.30 -22.11 -2.21
C VAL A 71 7.77 -22.13 -2.23
N LEU A 72 7.16 -22.38 -3.39
CA LEU A 72 5.72 -22.52 -3.53
C LEU A 72 5.15 -23.62 -2.62
N ASP A 73 5.75 -24.82 -2.66
CA ASP A 73 5.33 -25.96 -1.85
C ASP A 73 5.44 -25.66 -0.34
N ILE A 74 6.48 -24.95 0.09
CA ILE A 74 6.65 -24.55 1.50
C ILE A 74 5.55 -23.56 1.91
N VAL A 75 5.28 -22.54 1.10
CA VAL A 75 4.22 -21.54 1.38
C VAL A 75 2.86 -22.23 1.53
N GLU A 76 2.52 -23.13 0.60
CA GLU A 76 1.26 -23.86 0.61
C GLU A 76 1.15 -24.82 1.81
N THR A 77 2.20 -25.60 2.08
CA THR A 77 2.24 -26.55 3.19
C THR A 77 2.08 -25.87 4.55
N HIS A 78 2.65 -24.67 4.72
CA HIS A 78 2.58 -23.90 5.97
C HIS A 78 1.36 -22.97 6.03
N ARG A 79 0.47 -23.02 5.02
CA ARG A 79 -0.74 -22.18 4.93
C ARG A 79 -0.41 -20.70 5.07
N LEU A 80 0.63 -20.24 4.39
CA LEU A 80 1.07 -18.85 4.39
C LEU A 80 0.62 -18.15 3.11
N HIS A 81 0.63 -16.82 3.15
CA HIS A 81 0.48 -15.99 1.96
C HIS A 81 1.77 -15.24 1.66
N THR A 82 2.01 -14.99 0.38
CA THR A 82 3.06 -14.06 -0.07
C THR A 82 2.43 -12.98 -0.93
N VAL A 83 2.84 -11.73 -0.72
CA VAL A 83 2.41 -10.63 -1.62
C VAL A 83 2.88 -10.89 -3.05
N CYS A 84 3.99 -11.61 -3.20
CA CYS A 84 4.50 -12.12 -4.46
C CYS A 84 3.41 -12.83 -5.29
N GLN A 85 2.70 -13.78 -4.69
CA GLN A 85 1.60 -14.50 -5.33
C GLN A 85 0.35 -13.63 -5.47
N SER A 86 -0.07 -12.99 -4.37
CA SER A 86 -1.33 -12.22 -4.33
C SER A 86 -1.33 -11.04 -5.29
N ALA A 87 -0.18 -10.38 -5.48
CA ALA A 87 0.00 -9.26 -6.39
C ALA A 87 0.51 -9.67 -7.79
N ARG A 88 0.65 -10.98 -8.07
CA ARG A 88 1.18 -11.51 -9.35
C ARG A 88 2.51 -10.86 -9.74
N CYS A 89 3.43 -10.81 -8.79
CA CYS A 89 4.67 -10.06 -8.93
C CYS A 89 5.53 -10.58 -10.10
N PRO A 90 6.02 -9.72 -11.00
CA PRO A 90 6.91 -10.13 -12.09
C PRO A 90 8.29 -10.64 -11.61
N ASN A 91 8.69 -10.32 -10.37
CA ASN A 91 10.06 -10.50 -9.89
C ASN A 91 10.24 -11.75 -9.00
N MET A 92 9.19 -12.57 -8.82
CA MET A 92 9.20 -13.67 -7.83
C MET A 92 10.38 -14.63 -8.01
N GLY A 93 10.67 -15.03 -9.25
CA GLY A 93 11.73 -16.00 -9.52
C GLY A 93 13.12 -15.46 -9.17
N GLU A 94 13.35 -14.16 -9.39
CA GLU A 94 14.61 -13.52 -9.06
C GLU A 94 14.78 -13.36 -7.55
N CYS A 95 13.78 -12.78 -6.86
CA CYS A 95 13.80 -12.59 -5.41
C CYS A 95 13.99 -13.91 -4.65
N TRP A 96 13.23 -14.94 -5.02
CA TRP A 96 13.31 -16.23 -4.33
C TRP A 96 14.65 -16.94 -4.58
N THR A 97 15.25 -16.76 -5.75
CA THR A 97 16.59 -17.29 -6.04
C THR A 97 17.68 -16.53 -5.27
N ALA A 98 17.49 -15.23 -5.06
CA ALA A 98 18.38 -14.41 -4.24
C ALA A 98 18.31 -14.75 -2.74
N GLY A 99 17.32 -15.54 -2.30
CA GLY A 99 17.11 -15.86 -0.88
C GLY A 99 16.32 -14.79 -0.13
N THR A 100 15.43 -14.09 -0.83
CA THR A 100 14.53 -13.06 -0.30
C THR A 100 13.08 -13.46 -0.62
N ALA A 101 12.19 -13.40 0.37
CA ALA A 101 10.76 -13.56 0.14
C ALA A 101 9.95 -12.60 1.00
N THR A 102 8.79 -12.21 0.48
CA THR A 102 7.88 -11.29 1.17
C THR A 102 6.65 -12.04 1.63
N PHE A 103 6.57 -12.29 2.93
CA PHE A 103 5.43 -12.94 3.59
C PHE A 103 4.34 -11.91 3.85
N MET A 104 3.10 -12.28 3.58
CA MET A 104 1.92 -11.47 3.86
C MET A 104 1.15 -12.13 5.01
N ILE A 105 1.25 -11.55 6.19
CA ILE A 105 0.55 -12.01 7.40
C ILE A 105 -0.85 -11.38 7.50
N LEU A 106 -1.65 -11.83 8.47
CA LEU A 106 -3.03 -11.41 8.72
C LEU A 106 -4.00 -11.77 7.59
N GLY A 107 -3.67 -12.80 6.81
CA GLY A 107 -4.49 -13.33 5.72
C GLY A 107 -4.28 -12.63 4.38
N ASN A 108 -5.27 -12.75 3.49
CA ASN A 108 -5.24 -12.24 2.12
C ASN A 108 -6.47 -11.41 1.72
N VAL A 109 -7.28 -11.02 2.72
CA VAL A 109 -8.45 -10.16 2.57
C VAL A 109 -8.22 -8.89 3.38
N CYS A 110 -8.21 -7.74 2.71
CA CYS A 110 -7.93 -6.44 3.29
C CYS A 110 -9.22 -5.69 3.64
N THR A 111 -9.20 -4.95 4.75
CA THR A 111 -10.31 -4.05 5.14
C THR A 111 -10.39 -2.78 4.27
N ARG A 112 -9.34 -2.49 3.49
CA ARG A 112 -9.23 -1.30 2.63
C ARG A 112 -9.31 -1.64 1.14
N SER A 113 -9.58 -0.62 0.34
CA SER A 113 -9.86 -0.70 -1.11
C SER A 113 -9.00 0.24 -1.94
N CYS A 114 -7.68 0.19 -1.72
CA CYS A 114 -6.72 0.96 -2.53
C CYS A 114 -6.89 0.64 -4.02
N GLY A 115 -7.10 1.66 -4.86
CA GLY A 115 -7.49 1.51 -6.26
C GLY A 115 -6.45 0.85 -7.17
N PHE A 116 -5.22 0.65 -6.67
CA PHE A 116 -4.12 0.01 -7.36
C PHE A 116 -3.87 -1.45 -6.90
N CYS A 117 -4.40 -1.84 -5.73
CA CYS A 117 -3.98 -3.05 -5.04
C CYS A 117 -4.79 -4.27 -5.48
N ALA A 118 -4.10 -5.37 -5.83
CA ALA A 118 -4.72 -6.61 -6.27
C ALA A 118 -5.27 -7.49 -5.13
N VAL A 119 -4.98 -7.16 -3.88
CA VAL A 119 -5.46 -7.89 -2.70
C VAL A 119 -6.97 -7.70 -2.58
N LYS A 120 -7.68 -8.78 -2.27
CA LYS A 120 -9.15 -8.76 -2.17
C LYS A 120 -9.58 -7.86 -1.02
N THR A 121 -10.52 -6.95 -1.26
CA THR A 121 -11.20 -6.21 -0.19
C THR A 121 -12.36 -7.03 0.38
N GLY A 122 -12.51 -7.03 1.70
CA GLY A 122 -13.64 -7.68 2.37
C GLY A 122 -13.47 -7.76 3.89
N ARG A 123 -14.32 -8.57 4.53
CA ARG A 123 -14.16 -8.91 5.94
C ARG A 123 -13.08 -9.98 6.08
N PRO A 124 -11.99 -9.73 6.84
CA PRO A 124 -10.95 -10.73 7.06
C PRO A 124 -11.45 -11.90 7.92
N ASP A 125 -10.74 -13.02 7.85
CA ASP A 125 -10.90 -14.15 8.75
C ASP A 125 -10.38 -13.82 10.17
N PRO A 126 -10.75 -14.61 11.20
CA PRO A 126 -10.17 -14.47 12.53
C PRO A 126 -8.64 -14.51 12.51
N VAL A 127 -8.01 -13.76 13.42
CA VAL A 127 -6.55 -13.74 13.54
C VAL A 127 -6.03 -15.13 13.91
N ASP A 128 -5.06 -15.60 13.13
CA ASP A 128 -4.31 -16.82 13.43
C ASP A 128 -3.04 -16.44 14.21
N TRP A 129 -3.09 -16.64 15.53
CA TRP A 129 -1.98 -16.31 16.43
C TRP A 129 -0.77 -17.24 16.30
N ASP A 130 -0.86 -18.36 15.58
CA ASP A 130 0.27 -19.25 15.29
C ASP A 130 0.97 -18.92 13.96
N GLU A 131 0.41 -18.00 13.16
CA GLU A 131 1.01 -17.55 11.89
C GLU A 131 2.47 -17.07 12.03
N PRO A 132 2.85 -16.26 13.05
CA PRO A 132 4.25 -15.85 13.28
C PRO A 132 5.25 -17.01 13.36
N ARG A 133 4.89 -18.10 14.08
CA ARG A 133 5.75 -19.29 14.20
C ARG A 133 5.94 -19.97 12.85
N ARG A 134 4.86 -20.11 12.06
CA ARG A 134 4.92 -20.72 10.74
C ARG A 134 5.73 -19.88 9.75
N VAL A 135 5.65 -18.55 9.83
CA VAL A 135 6.51 -17.65 9.03
C VAL A 135 7.98 -17.89 9.37
N ALA A 136 8.34 -17.94 10.65
CA ALA A 136 9.71 -18.21 11.07
C ALA A 136 10.23 -19.58 10.58
N GLU A 137 9.39 -20.62 10.60
CA GLU A 137 9.73 -21.94 10.06
C GLU A 137 9.92 -21.92 8.55
N ALA A 138 9.05 -21.22 7.83
CA ALA A 138 9.16 -21.05 6.39
C ALA A 138 10.47 -20.33 6.01
N VAL A 139 10.84 -19.26 6.72
CA VAL A 139 12.13 -18.58 6.56
C VAL A 139 13.30 -19.56 6.67
N ARG A 140 13.29 -20.43 7.69
CA ARG A 140 14.31 -21.46 7.91
C ARG A 140 14.38 -22.48 6.78
N LEU A 141 13.23 -23.02 6.38
CA LEU A 141 13.13 -24.07 5.37
C LEU A 141 13.51 -23.59 3.97
N MET A 142 13.25 -22.31 3.69
CA MET A 142 13.62 -21.65 2.44
C MET A 142 15.09 -21.21 2.41
N GLY A 143 15.76 -21.12 3.57
CA GLY A 143 17.14 -20.61 3.66
C GLY A 143 17.22 -19.12 3.30
N ILE A 144 16.20 -18.35 3.68
CA ILE A 144 16.12 -16.91 3.43
C ILE A 144 17.18 -16.19 4.27
N ARG A 145 17.86 -15.21 3.68
CA ARG A 145 18.84 -14.35 4.38
C ARG A 145 18.25 -13.01 4.78
N HIS A 146 17.27 -12.53 4.04
CA HIS A 146 16.54 -11.30 4.30
C HIS A 146 15.03 -11.55 4.16
N ALA A 147 14.32 -11.53 5.28
CA ALA A 147 12.88 -11.75 5.32
C ALA A 147 12.14 -10.42 5.26
N VAL A 148 11.22 -10.28 4.30
CA VAL A 148 10.31 -9.13 4.27
C VAL A 148 8.95 -9.59 4.78
N VAL A 149 8.38 -8.87 5.75
CA VAL A 149 7.05 -9.16 6.31
C VAL A 149 6.13 -7.99 6.04
N THR A 150 4.99 -8.23 5.41
CA THR A 150 3.94 -7.25 5.16
C THR A 150 2.61 -7.82 5.65
N SER A 151 1.56 -7.00 5.69
CA SER A 151 0.21 -7.50 5.95
C SER A 151 -0.81 -6.85 5.03
N VAL A 152 -2.03 -7.39 5.08
CA VAL A 152 -3.24 -6.62 4.74
C VAL A 152 -3.55 -5.61 5.85
N ASP A 153 -4.33 -4.57 5.55
CA ASP A 153 -4.86 -3.68 6.60
C ASP A 153 -5.96 -4.41 7.40
N ARG A 154 -5.87 -4.35 8.73
CA ARG A 154 -6.81 -4.92 9.70
C ARG A 154 -7.46 -3.83 10.55
N ASP A 155 -8.18 -2.91 9.90
CA ASP A 155 -8.93 -1.84 10.58
C ASP A 155 -10.02 -2.37 11.53
N ASP A 156 -10.29 -3.69 11.51
CA ASP A 156 -11.17 -4.39 12.45
C ASP A 156 -10.51 -4.75 13.80
N LEU A 157 -9.18 -4.60 13.92
CA LEU A 157 -8.41 -4.82 15.14
C LEU A 157 -8.00 -3.49 15.78
N GLU A 158 -7.99 -3.41 17.11
CA GLU A 158 -7.65 -2.19 17.86
C GLU A 158 -6.23 -1.67 17.58
N ASP A 159 -5.27 -2.58 17.42
CA ASP A 159 -3.87 -2.29 17.11
C ASP A 159 -3.55 -2.38 15.60
N GLY A 160 -4.56 -2.60 14.76
CA GLY A 160 -4.38 -2.81 13.32
C GLY A 160 -3.51 -4.03 12.96
N GLY A 161 -3.27 -4.95 13.89
CA GLY A 161 -2.41 -6.12 13.72
C GLY A 161 -0.93 -5.92 14.06
N ALA A 162 -0.56 -4.79 14.66
CA ALA A 162 0.81 -4.48 15.05
C ALA A 162 1.46 -5.53 15.97
N ALA A 163 0.71 -6.10 16.92
CA ALA A 163 1.21 -7.16 17.79
C ALA A 163 1.67 -8.40 17.01
N LEU A 164 1.02 -8.70 15.87
CA LEU A 164 1.40 -9.82 15.01
C LEU A 164 2.67 -9.54 14.21
N PHE A 165 2.90 -8.30 13.80
CA PHE A 165 4.19 -7.90 13.24
C PHE A 165 5.32 -8.09 14.26
N ALA A 166 5.12 -7.57 15.48
CA ALA A 166 6.10 -7.67 16.55
C ALA A 166 6.46 -9.14 16.86
N GLU A 167 5.43 -9.97 17.06
CA GLU A 167 5.60 -11.40 17.32
C GLU A 167 6.27 -12.13 16.15
N THR A 168 5.98 -11.74 14.90
CA THR A 168 6.64 -12.32 13.71
C THR A 168 8.12 -11.99 13.65
N ILE A 169 8.51 -10.73 13.93
CA ILE A 169 9.93 -10.34 14.00
C ILE A 169 10.63 -11.20 15.07
N ARG A 170 10.05 -11.29 16.26
CA ARG A 170 10.59 -12.04 17.40
C ARG A 170 10.81 -13.52 17.06
N GLN A 171 9.81 -14.16 16.46
CA GLN A 171 9.88 -15.58 16.07
C GLN A 171 10.91 -15.83 14.96
N ILE A 172 10.98 -14.95 13.95
CA ILE A 172 11.99 -15.06 12.88
C ILE A 172 13.39 -14.99 13.48
N ARG A 173 13.68 -13.97 14.32
CA ARG A 173 15.00 -13.79 14.94
C ARG A 173 15.37 -14.94 15.86
N ALA A 174 14.41 -15.44 16.65
CA ALA A 174 14.65 -16.55 17.57
C ALA A 174 15.00 -17.86 16.85
N LEU A 175 14.28 -18.18 15.76
CA LEU A 175 14.48 -19.43 15.03
C LEU A 175 15.58 -19.36 13.96
N ASN A 176 15.91 -18.15 13.49
CA ASN A 176 16.84 -17.92 12.39
C ASN A 176 17.89 -16.85 12.76
N PRO A 177 18.86 -17.16 13.65
CA PRO A 177 19.91 -16.21 14.01
C PRO A 177 20.68 -15.74 12.77
N GLY A 178 20.83 -14.42 12.61
CA GLY A 178 21.55 -13.80 11.49
C GLY A 178 20.71 -13.45 10.27
N VAL A 179 19.41 -13.81 10.24
CA VAL A 179 18.48 -13.31 9.22
C VAL A 179 18.07 -11.88 9.55
N THR A 180 18.15 -11.00 8.56
CA THR A 180 17.65 -9.63 8.68
C THR A 180 16.17 -9.55 8.32
N VAL A 181 15.44 -8.64 8.96
CA VAL A 181 13.99 -8.50 8.86
C VAL A 181 13.62 -7.08 8.41
N GLU A 182 13.02 -6.96 7.24
CA GLU A 182 12.31 -5.76 6.79
C GLU A 182 10.81 -5.93 7.07
N VAL A 183 10.16 -4.91 7.64
CA VAL A 183 8.69 -4.88 7.75
C VAL A 183 8.11 -3.81 6.83
N LEU A 184 7.12 -4.17 6.02
CA LEU A 184 6.27 -3.25 5.26
C LEU A 184 4.92 -3.15 5.95
N ILE A 185 4.74 -2.10 6.76
CA ILE A 185 3.59 -1.97 7.66
C ILE A 185 2.47 -1.09 7.10
N PRO A 186 1.21 -1.31 7.50
CA PRO A 186 0.12 -0.36 7.27
C PRO A 186 0.33 0.93 8.09
N ASP A 187 -0.56 1.91 7.93
CA ASP A 187 -0.47 3.18 8.68
C ASP A 187 -1.04 3.09 10.11
N PHE A 188 -1.54 1.91 10.51
CA PHE A 188 -2.25 1.64 11.77
C PHE A 188 -3.33 2.70 12.12
N GLN A 189 -3.92 3.33 11.11
CA GLN A 189 -4.84 4.47 11.28
C GLN A 189 -4.28 5.66 12.08
N GLY A 190 -2.96 5.74 12.27
CA GLY A 190 -2.29 6.73 13.10
C GLY A 190 -2.28 6.37 14.59
N ASN A 191 -2.54 5.10 14.93
CA ASN A 191 -2.34 4.59 16.29
C ASN A 191 -0.82 4.46 16.55
N TRP A 192 -0.28 5.41 17.32
CA TRP A 192 1.15 5.45 17.61
C TRP A 192 1.60 4.42 18.64
N ASP A 193 0.69 3.95 19.51
CA ASP A 193 0.98 2.84 20.42
C ASP A 193 1.16 1.54 19.63
N ALA A 194 0.31 1.32 18.62
CA ALA A 194 0.48 0.21 17.67
C ALA A 194 1.80 0.30 16.89
N LEU A 195 2.16 1.49 16.39
CA LEU A 195 3.47 1.70 15.77
C LEU A 195 4.61 1.34 16.75
N GLN A 196 4.51 1.77 18.01
CA GLN A 196 5.55 1.53 19.02
C GLN A 196 5.81 0.05 19.24
N LEU A 197 4.78 -0.81 19.24
CA LEU A 197 4.94 -2.27 19.34
C LEU A 197 5.89 -2.82 18.27
N VAL A 198 5.82 -2.31 17.04
CA VAL A 198 6.70 -2.74 15.94
C VAL A 198 8.09 -2.13 16.08
N LEU A 199 8.19 -0.87 16.53
CA LEU A 199 9.47 -0.19 16.74
C LEU A 199 10.32 -0.85 17.83
N ASP A 200 9.68 -1.33 18.90
CA ASP A 200 10.35 -1.97 20.03
C ASP A 200 11.07 -3.27 19.64
N GLU A 201 10.56 -3.98 18.62
CA GLU A 201 11.18 -5.19 18.07
C GLU A 201 12.36 -4.92 17.12
N ARG A 202 12.68 -3.64 16.85
CA ARG A 202 13.84 -3.20 16.08
C ARG A 202 14.02 -3.97 14.76
N PRO A 203 13.08 -3.90 13.80
CA PRO A 203 13.30 -4.46 12.47
C PRO A 203 14.53 -3.78 11.83
N ASP A 204 15.27 -4.52 11.01
CA ASP A 204 16.47 -4.00 10.33
C ASP A 204 16.09 -2.86 9.36
N ILE A 205 14.93 -2.98 8.72
CA ILE A 205 14.33 -1.92 7.90
C ILE A 205 12.84 -1.80 8.25
N LEU A 206 12.38 -0.57 8.54
CA LEU A 206 10.96 -0.25 8.62
C LEU A 206 10.52 0.46 7.33
N ASN A 207 9.62 -0.19 6.61
CA ASN A 207 9.07 0.26 5.35
C ASN A 207 7.59 0.64 5.52
N HIS A 208 7.22 1.80 5.00
CA HIS A 208 5.82 2.19 4.82
C HIS A 208 5.70 3.00 3.54
N ASN A 209 5.03 2.44 2.53
CA ASN A 209 4.87 3.12 1.26
C ASN A 209 3.83 4.25 1.37
N ILE A 210 4.15 5.41 0.80
CA ILE A 210 3.15 6.47 0.53
C ILE A 210 2.41 6.21 -0.79
N GLU A 211 2.98 5.43 -1.70
CA GLU A 211 2.45 4.94 -2.98
C GLU A 211 2.26 6.00 -4.08
N THR A 212 1.86 7.23 -3.76
CA THR A 212 1.62 8.27 -4.77
C THR A 212 1.74 9.68 -4.19
N VAL A 213 1.58 10.68 -5.06
CA VAL A 213 1.67 12.11 -4.74
C VAL A 213 0.40 12.61 -3.98
N PRO A 214 0.49 13.68 -3.17
CA PRO A 214 -0.62 14.16 -2.35
C PRO A 214 -1.94 14.40 -3.10
N ARG A 215 -1.88 14.99 -4.31
CA ARG A 215 -3.06 15.26 -5.14
C ARG A 215 -3.86 13.99 -5.48
N LEU A 216 -3.16 12.86 -5.67
CA LEU A 216 -3.76 11.59 -6.06
C LEU A 216 -4.17 10.72 -4.87
N TYR A 217 -3.79 11.08 -3.64
CA TYR A 217 -3.92 10.20 -2.47
C TYR A 217 -5.36 9.73 -2.25
N ARG A 218 -6.35 10.62 -2.33
CA ARG A 218 -7.77 10.25 -2.14
C ARG A 218 -8.30 9.31 -3.24
N ARG A 219 -7.78 9.42 -4.47
CA ARG A 219 -8.15 8.56 -5.60
C ARG A 219 -7.49 7.18 -5.48
N VAL A 220 -6.23 7.15 -5.06
CA VAL A 220 -5.38 5.94 -5.04
C VAL A 220 -5.54 5.15 -3.74
N ARG A 221 -5.64 5.85 -2.60
CA ARG A 221 -5.70 5.30 -1.23
C ARG A 221 -6.78 6.01 -0.40
N PRO A 222 -8.08 5.76 -0.67
CA PRO A 222 -9.17 6.56 -0.09
C PRO A 222 -9.21 6.55 1.44
N GLN A 223 -8.74 5.48 2.09
CA GLN A 223 -8.69 5.35 3.55
C GLN A 223 -7.37 5.84 4.20
N ALA A 224 -6.31 6.08 3.42
CA ALA A 224 -5.01 6.52 3.95
C ALA A 224 -4.88 8.05 3.94
N ARG A 225 -3.91 8.58 4.70
CA ARG A 225 -3.55 10.01 4.73
C ARG A 225 -2.06 10.21 4.44
N TYR A 226 -1.74 11.13 3.53
CA TYR A 226 -0.36 11.41 3.12
C TYR A 226 0.51 11.85 4.30
N ASP A 227 0.05 12.86 5.05
CA ASP A 227 0.80 13.41 6.19
C ASP A 227 1.01 12.38 7.30
N ARG A 228 0.03 11.51 7.55
CA ARG A 228 0.14 10.41 8.51
C ARG A 228 1.23 9.42 8.10
N SER A 229 1.28 9.07 6.82
CA SER A 229 2.30 8.16 6.29
C SER A 229 3.71 8.76 6.42
N LEU A 230 3.87 10.07 6.20
CA LEU A 230 5.14 10.76 6.45
C LEU A 230 5.48 10.82 7.95
N GLU A 231 4.51 11.10 8.81
CA GLU A 231 4.72 11.13 10.27
C GLU A 231 5.15 9.77 10.81
N LEU A 232 4.55 8.67 10.33
CA LEU A 232 4.95 7.31 10.69
C LEU A 232 6.42 7.05 10.36
N LEU A 233 6.83 7.37 9.13
CA LEU A 233 8.22 7.20 8.69
C LEU A 233 9.19 8.08 9.49
N TRP A 234 8.80 9.33 9.76
CA TRP A 234 9.58 10.23 10.59
C TRP A 234 9.75 9.69 12.01
N ARG A 235 8.68 9.19 12.66
CA ARG A 235 8.74 8.56 13.99
C ARG A 235 9.67 7.34 14.00
N ALA A 236 9.58 6.47 12.99
CA ALA A 236 10.47 5.33 12.85
C ALA A 236 11.94 5.76 12.71
N LYS A 237 12.20 6.84 11.95
CA LYS A 237 13.54 7.42 11.81
C LYS A 237 14.06 7.98 13.14
N GLN A 238 13.22 8.71 13.89
CA GLN A 238 13.58 9.24 15.21
C GLN A 238 13.83 8.13 16.25
N ALA A 239 13.18 6.98 16.09
CA ALA A 239 13.46 5.79 16.90
C ALA A 239 14.81 5.12 16.55
N GLY A 240 15.53 5.62 15.54
CA GLY A 240 16.84 5.13 15.11
C GLY A 240 16.78 3.95 14.15
N LEU A 241 15.63 3.67 13.54
CA LEU A 241 15.50 2.63 12.52
C LEU A 241 15.89 3.14 11.14
N ARG A 242 16.34 2.22 10.28
CA ARG A 242 16.49 2.48 8.85
C ARG A 242 15.10 2.50 8.21
N THR A 243 14.76 3.60 7.55
CA THR A 243 13.41 3.81 7.01
C THR A 243 13.36 3.72 5.49
N LYS A 244 12.26 3.16 5.00
CA LYS A 244 12.04 2.92 3.57
C LYS A 244 10.63 3.32 3.17
N SER A 245 10.50 3.85 1.97
CA SER A 245 9.20 4.12 1.37
C SER A 245 9.27 3.99 -0.14
N GLY A 246 8.10 3.90 -0.77
CA GLY A 246 7.99 3.79 -2.21
C GLY A 246 6.81 4.54 -2.79
N ILE A 247 6.96 4.87 -4.07
CA ILE A 247 5.89 5.36 -4.92
C ILE A 247 5.78 4.54 -6.19
N MET A 248 4.57 4.50 -6.74
CA MET A 248 4.32 4.04 -8.09
C MET A 248 4.09 5.23 -9.01
N VAL A 249 4.71 5.19 -10.18
CA VAL A 249 4.52 6.19 -11.25
C VAL A 249 3.67 5.63 -12.39
N GLY A 250 3.00 6.51 -13.13
CA GLY A 250 2.03 6.19 -14.17
C GLY A 250 0.56 6.21 -13.71
N LEU A 251 0.27 6.83 -12.57
CA LEU A 251 -1.09 7.02 -12.02
C LEU A 251 -1.68 8.40 -12.33
N GLY A 252 -0.93 9.24 -13.07
CA GLY A 252 -1.33 10.58 -13.48
C GLY A 252 -0.65 11.69 -12.67
N GLU A 253 0.39 11.36 -11.93
CA GLU A 253 1.29 12.30 -11.28
C GLU A 253 2.17 13.03 -12.31
N THR A 254 2.54 14.26 -12.00
CA THR A 254 3.55 15.01 -12.76
C THR A 254 4.94 14.77 -12.19
N ARG A 255 5.98 15.05 -12.99
CA ARG A 255 7.38 14.90 -12.54
C ARG A 255 7.68 15.85 -11.37
N GLU A 256 7.14 17.05 -11.40
CA GLU A 256 7.29 18.06 -10.36
C GLU A 256 6.68 17.58 -9.03
N GLU A 257 5.54 16.91 -9.08
CA GLU A 257 4.94 16.29 -7.88
C GLU A 257 5.78 15.13 -7.34
N VAL A 258 6.41 14.34 -8.21
CA VAL A 258 7.35 13.29 -7.78
C VAL A 258 8.58 13.89 -7.11
N LEU A 259 9.12 15.00 -7.65
CA LEU A 259 10.23 15.71 -7.02
C LEU A 259 9.84 16.32 -5.67
N ALA A 260 8.61 16.84 -5.54
CA ALA A 260 8.12 17.36 -4.26
C ALA A 260 8.02 16.26 -3.20
N VAL A 261 7.59 15.05 -3.58
CA VAL A 261 7.63 13.87 -2.70
C VAL A 261 9.06 13.54 -2.26
N MET A 262 10.06 13.66 -3.15
CA MET A 262 11.46 13.49 -2.76
C MET A 262 11.91 14.55 -1.76
N ASP A 263 11.42 15.79 -1.88
CA ASP A 263 11.68 16.85 -0.89
C ASP A 263 11.03 16.56 0.46
N ASP A 264 9.84 15.96 0.47
CA ASP A 264 9.18 15.48 1.70
C ASP A 264 9.99 14.35 2.35
N PHE A 265 10.47 13.39 1.55
CA PHE A 265 11.33 12.29 2.01
C PHE A 265 12.69 12.76 2.55
N ALA A 266 13.33 13.70 1.87
CA ALA A 266 14.57 14.31 2.35
C ALA A 266 14.35 15.03 3.70
N ARG A 267 13.23 15.74 3.86
CA ARG A 267 12.87 16.43 5.11
C ARG A 267 12.70 15.48 6.29
N ILE A 268 12.14 14.29 6.07
CA ILE A 268 12.03 13.27 7.13
C ILE A 268 13.25 12.36 7.23
N GLN A 269 14.31 12.64 6.45
CA GLN A 269 15.55 11.87 6.42
C GLN A 269 15.34 10.39 6.08
N LEU A 270 14.50 10.11 5.09
CA LEU A 270 14.25 8.75 4.60
C LEU A 270 15.55 8.13 4.07
N ASP A 271 15.85 6.88 4.46
CA ASP A 271 17.08 6.21 4.04
C ASP A 271 16.97 5.60 2.64
N ILE A 272 15.83 4.98 2.32
CA ILE A 272 15.65 4.21 1.09
C ILE A 272 14.34 4.61 0.40
N MET A 273 14.43 4.99 -0.87
CA MET A 273 13.26 5.25 -1.72
C MET A 273 13.19 4.21 -2.85
N THR A 274 12.00 3.66 -3.10
CA THR A 274 11.73 2.82 -4.28
C THR A 274 10.75 3.50 -5.24
N ILE A 275 11.02 3.46 -6.55
CA ILE A 275 10.16 4.04 -7.59
C ILE A 275 9.90 2.99 -8.66
N GLY A 276 8.65 2.57 -8.79
CA GLY A 276 8.23 1.53 -9.73
C GLY A 276 7.12 1.96 -10.68
N GLN A 277 7.00 1.32 -11.85
CA GLN A 277 5.83 1.54 -12.72
C GLN A 277 4.59 0.90 -12.08
N TYR A 278 3.49 1.67 -12.02
CA TYR A 278 2.18 1.13 -11.74
C TYR A 278 1.75 0.17 -12.86
N LEU A 279 1.39 -1.05 -12.49
CA LEU A 279 0.86 -2.05 -13.41
C LEU A 279 -0.57 -2.38 -12.96
N GLN A 280 -1.54 -2.05 -13.81
CA GLN A 280 -2.95 -2.30 -13.55
C GLN A 280 -3.20 -3.81 -13.36
N PRO A 281 -3.69 -4.27 -12.19
CA PRO A 281 -3.93 -5.70 -11.94
C PRO A 281 -5.08 -6.27 -12.78
N THR A 282 -6.21 -5.54 -12.82
CA THR A 282 -7.41 -5.89 -13.61
C THR A 282 -8.07 -4.62 -14.14
N ARG A 283 -9.00 -4.75 -15.09
CA ARG A 283 -9.74 -3.61 -15.66
C ARG A 283 -10.58 -2.82 -14.65
N MET A 284 -10.84 -3.38 -13.46
CA MET A 284 -11.59 -2.74 -12.38
C MET A 284 -10.71 -1.83 -11.50
N HIS A 285 -9.38 -1.90 -11.65
CA HIS A 285 -8.44 -1.05 -10.93
C HIS A 285 -8.17 0.23 -11.71
N LEU A 286 -7.50 1.19 -11.07
CA LEU A 286 -7.13 2.46 -11.69
C LEU A 286 -6.42 2.25 -13.04
N PRO A 287 -6.69 3.10 -14.04
CA PRO A 287 -6.04 3.00 -15.34
C PRO A 287 -4.56 3.35 -15.21
N VAL A 288 -3.74 2.81 -16.09
CA VAL A 288 -2.37 3.33 -16.28
C VAL A 288 -2.49 4.58 -17.14
N GLU A 289 -2.16 5.73 -16.57
CA GLU A 289 -2.19 7.02 -17.27
C GLU A 289 -0.94 7.21 -18.15
N GLU A 290 0.21 6.72 -17.69
CA GLU A 290 1.49 6.78 -18.43
C GLU A 290 2.33 5.51 -18.19
N PHE A 291 2.96 5.00 -19.26
CA PHE A 291 4.09 4.08 -19.13
C PHE A 291 5.40 4.86 -19.16
N VAL A 292 5.94 5.14 -17.99
CA VAL A 292 7.14 5.97 -17.82
C VAL A 292 8.35 5.28 -18.47
N HIS A 293 9.12 6.05 -19.25
CA HIS A 293 10.29 5.53 -19.96
C HIS A 293 11.44 5.20 -18.97
N PRO A 294 12.24 4.14 -19.18
CA PRO A 294 13.37 3.79 -18.31
C PRO A 294 14.36 4.94 -18.04
N ASP A 295 14.52 5.86 -18.99
CA ASP A 295 15.39 7.03 -18.83
C ASP A 295 14.88 7.99 -17.75
N VAL A 296 13.56 8.10 -17.58
CA VAL A 296 12.95 8.92 -16.53
C VAL A 296 13.17 8.27 -15.17
N PHE A 297 13.14 6.93 -15.08
CA PHE A 297 13.49 6.23 -13.85
C PHE A 297 14.96 6.47 -13.44
N ARG A 298 15.89 6.45 -14.41
CA ARG A 298 17.30 6.79 -14.13
C ARG A 298 17.44 8.23 -13.64
N TRP A 299 16.73 9.17 -14.28
CA TRP A 299 16.69 10.55 -13.83
C TRP A 299 16.09 10.70 -12.42
N TYR A 300 15.01 9.98 -12.09
CA TYR A 300 14.45 9.99 -10.73
C TYR A 300 15.43 9.50 -9.67
N LYS A 301 16.25 8.49 -10.00
CA LYS A 301 17.32 8.02 -9.10
C LYS A 301 18.31 9.13 -8.81
N GLU A 302 18.87 9.73 -9.86
CA GLU A 302 19.84 10.83 -9.75
C GLU A 302 19.27 12.01 -8.93
N MET A 303 18.02 12.38 -9.18
CA MET A 303 17.35 13.48 -8.46
C MET A 303 17.09 13.17 -6.99
N GLY A 304 16.65 11.95 -6.67
CA GLY A 304 16.39 11.54 -5.28
C GLY A 304 17.68 11.46 -4.45
N GLU A 305 18.75 10.90 -5.03
CA GLU A 305 20.06 10.85 -4.39
C GLU A 305 20.65 12.26 -4.23
N ALA A 306 20.52 13.14 -5.23
CA ALA A 306 20.97 14.53 -5.15
C ALA A 306 20.22 15.36 -4.09
N LYS A 307 18.98 14.99 -3.76
CA LYS A 307 18.19 15.60 -2.67
C LYS A 307 18.56 15.08 -1.27
N GLY A 308 19.45 14.08 -1.19
CA GLY A 308 19.97 13.56 0.09
C GLY A 308 19.31 12.27 0.58
N ILE A 309 18.54 11.57 -0.26
CA ILE A 309 18.04 10.22 0.06
C ILE A 309 19.21 9.24 -0.10
N GLY A 310 19.48 8.43 0.93
CA GLY A 310 20.69 7.59 0.98
C GLY A 310 20.78 6.53 -0.12
N HIS A 311 19.66 5.93 -0.50
CA HIS A 311 19.57 4.98 -1.60
C HIS A 311 18.25 5.14 -2.36
N VAL A 312 18.32 5.20 -3.70
CA VAL A 312 17.14 5.22 -4.55
C VAL A 312 17.18 4.07 -5.55
N GLU A 313 16.24 3.14 -5.40
CA GLU A 313 16.00 2.06 -6.34
C GLU A 313 14.85 2.45 -7.27
N SER A 314 15.13 2.59 -8.56
CA SER A 314 14.21 3.22 -9.52
C SER A 314 14.24 2.51 -10.85
N GLY A 315 13.10 1.93 -11.22
CA GLY A 315 13.00 1.22 -12.48
C GLY A 315 11.59 0.68 -12.76
N PRO A 316 11.28 0.33 -14.01
CA PRO A 316 9.92 -0.05 -14.39
C PRO A 316 9.38 -1.28 -13.65
N LEU A 317 10.24 -2.23 -13.30
CA LEU A 317 9.86 -3.45 -12.57
C LEU A 317 10.16 -3.37 -11.08
N VAL A 318 10.68 -2.25 -10.58
CA VAL A 318 10.97 -2.08 -9.15
C VAL A 318 9.67 -2.20 -8.34
N ARG A 319 9.81 -2.86 -7.19
CA ARG A 319 8.78 -3.04 -6.16
C ARG A 319 9.43 -2.75 -4.81
N SER A 320 8.63 -2.44 -3.81
CA SER A 320 9.14 -2.11 -2.47
C SER A 320 10.06 -3.20 -1.90
N SER A 321 9.82 -4.49 -2.21
CA SER A 321 10.67 -5.59 -1.75
C SER A 321 11.67 -6.12 -2.81
N TYR A 322 11.84 -5.42 -3.93
CA TYR A 322 12.82 -5.80 -4.96
C TYR A 322 14.23 -5.44 -4.48
N HIS A 323 15.17 -6.38 -4.60
CA HIS A 323 16.56 -6.27 -4.12
C HIS A 323 16.70 -5.77 -2.67
N ALA A 324 15.70 -6.03 -1.82
CA ALA A 324 15.67 -5.54 -0.45
C ALA A 324 16.90 -5.99 0.37
N GLU A 325 17.46 -7.17 0.06
CA GLU A 325 18.68 -7.69 0.67
C GLU A 325 19.93 -6.82 0.44
N GLN A 326 19.91 -5.94 -0.56
CA GLN A 326 21.00 -5.01 -0.88
C GLN A 326 20.88 -3.68 -0.13
N HIS A 327 19.76 -3.46 0.58
CA HIS A 327 19.47 -2.21 1.25
C HIS A 327 19.73 -2.23 2.77
N VAL A 328 20.11 -3.39 3.32
CA VAL A 328 20.41 -3.59 4.75
C VAL A 328 21.61 -2.75 5.17
#